data_AF-A0A350QX30-F1
#
_entry.id   AF-A0A350QX30-F1
#
_cell.length_a   1.000
_cell.length_b   1.000
_cell.length_c   1.000
_cell.angle_alpha   90.00
_cell.angle_beta   90.00
_cell.angle_gamma   90.00
#
_symmetry.space_group_name_H-M   'P 1'
#
loop_
_entity.id
_entity.type
_entity.pdbx_description
1 polymer ?
#
loop_
_entity_poly.entity_id
_entity_poly.type
_entity_poly.pdbx_seq_one_letter_code
_entity_poly.pdbx_strand_id
1 'polypeptide(L)'
;QASFEFKVEDRQVQLSYQNLKDVTVNYYPMDVELLFSRKPFVKDDTDHFTSIVANLSRVVALPAGKDVHVFPIPEEFADRNVMVEVVAAGLREAKAYYANDLKVQMAENYGRVQVAHSGTGKPLSSAYVKVYARMTDGRVRFYKDGYTDFRGKFDYVSLNTGQLDEVDRFAVLVLDDDAGAMIREATPPKQ
;
A
#
# COMPACT_ATOMS: atom_id res chain seq x y z
N GLN A 1 -19.28 20.30 -16.42
CA GLN A 1 -19.53 19.66 -15.12
C GLN A 1 -18.29 19.81 -14.25
N ALA A 2 -18.41 19.78 -12.92
CA ALA A 2 -17.24 19.75 -12.04
C ALA A 2 -16.72 18.30 -11.96
N SER A 3 -15.41 18.12 -12.04
CA SER A 3 -14.75 16.82 -11.97
C SER A 3 -13.32 16.97 -11.49
N PHE A 4 -12.77 15.90 -10.93
CA PHE A 4 -11.35 15.78 -10.67
C PHE A 4 -10.92 14.32 -10.72
N GLU A 5 -9.62 14.12 -10.91
CA GLU A 5 -8.90 12.86 -10.71
C GLU A 5 -7.56 13.21 -10.09
N PHE A 6 -6.99 12.34 -9.26
CA PHE A 6 -5.66 12.61 -8.70
C PHE A 6 -4.76 11.38 -8.64
N LYS A 7 -3.46 11.60 -8.46
CA LYS A 7 -2.47 10.58 -8.15
C LYS A 7 -1.64 11.03 -6.96
N VAL A 8 -1.10 10.06 -6.22
CA VAL A 8 -0.25 10.33 -5.06
C VAL A 8 1.02 9.51 -5.17
N GLU A 9 2.11 10.18 -5.51
CA GLU A 9 3.43 9.59 -5.79
C GLU A 9 4.50 10.59 -5.34
N ASP A 10 5.73 10.14 -5.05
CA ASP A 10 6.87 11.01 -4.77
C ASP A 10 6.62 12.11 -3.70
N ARG A 11 5.89 11.77 -2.62
CA ARG A 11 5.49 12.69 -1.54
C ARG A 11 4.64 13.87 -2.03
N GLN A 12 3.94 13.72 -3.15
CA GLN A 12 3.13 14.77 -3.76
C GLN A 12 1.76 14.23 -4.20
N VAL A 13 0.77 15.12 -4.18
CA VAL A 13 -0.53 14.92 -4.80
C VAL A 13 -0.54 15.69 -6.12
N GLN A 14 -0.76 14.98 -7.22
CA GLN A 14 -1.04 15.59 -8.52
C GLN A 14 -2.53 15.49 -8.80
N LEU A 15 -3.22 16.63 -8.80
CA LEU A 15 -4.66 16.74 -8.99
C LEU A 15 -4.96 17.35 -10.36
N SER A 16 -5.68 16.61 -11.19
CA SER A 16 -6.31 17.10 -12.43
C SER A 16 -7.74 17.50 -12.13
N TYR A 17 -8.20 18.67 -12.56
CA TYR A 17 -9.51 19.19 -12.19
C TYR A 17 -10.16 20.06 -13.27
N GLN A 18 -11.49 20.16 -13.23
CA GLN A 18 -12.27 21.03 -14.10
C GLN A 18 -13.41 21.70 -13.33
N ASN A 19 -13.60 23.00 -13.55
CA ASN A 19 -14.67 23.80 -12.93
C ASN A 19 -14.70 23.76 -11.39
N LEU A 20 -13.53 23.67 -10.75
CA LEU A 20 -13.36 23.68 -9.30
C LEU A 20 -12.47 24.86 -8.88
N LYS A 21 -12.79 25.48 -7.74
CA LYS A 21 -12.01 26.58 -7.14
C LYS A 21 -11.18 26.14 -5.95
N ASP A 22 -11.63 25.10 -5.26
CA ASP A 22 -11.00 24.53 -4.10
C ASP A 22 -11.40 23.06 -3.97
N VAL A 23 -10.59 22.31 -3.23
CA VAL A 23 -10.88 20.95 -2.79
C VAL A 23 -10.56 20.82 -1.31
N THR A 24 -11.24 19.91 -0.63
CA THR A 24 -10.85 19.47 0.71
C THR A 24 -10.00 18.21 0.58
N VAL A 25 -8.81 18.20 1.17
CA VAL A 25 -7.90 17.06 1.21
C VAL A 25 -7.83 16.53 2.63
N ASN A 26 -8.20 15.27 2.82
CA ASN A 26 -8.16 14.58 4.10
C ASN A 26 -7.02 13.55 4.10
N TYR A 27 -6.30 13.48 5.21
CA TYR A 27 -5.19 12.55 5.42
C TYR A 27 -5.53 11.61 6.57
N TYR A 28 -5.50 10.31 6.29
CA TYR A 28 -5.76 9.25 7.27
C TYR A 28 -4.53 8.35 7.38
N PRO A 29 -3.71 8.49 8.43
CA PRO A 29 -2.68 7.51 8.77
C PRO A 29 -3.27 6.10 8.77
N MET A 30 -2.62 5.19 8.06
CA MET A 30 -3.11 3.83 7.91
C MET A 30 -2.34 2.86 8.79
N ASP A 31 -3.06 2.03 9.53
CA ASP A 31 -2.53 0.77 10.01
C ASP A 31 -2.58 -0.25 8.87
N VAL A 32 -1.50 -0.29 8.08
CA VAL A 32 -1.41 -1.14 6.89
C VAL A 32 -1.53 -2.62 7.24
N GLU A 33 -1.04 -3.04 8.41
CA GLU A 33 -1.15 -4.44 8.84
C GLU A 33 -2.61 -4.84 9.10
N LEU A 34 -3.36 -3.97 9.80
CA LEU A 34 -4.78 -4.19 10.05
C LEU A 34 -5.58 -4.24 8.74
N LEU A 35 -5.31 -3.30 7.83
CA LEU A 35 -5.98 -3.23 6.53
C LEU A 35 -5.69 -4.47 5.69
N PHE A 36 -4.42 -4.85 5.62
CA PHE A 36 -3.98 -6.05 4.92
C PHE A 36 -4.64 -7.31 5.50
N SER A 37 -4.77 -7.39 6.83
CA SER A 37 -5.43 -8.52 7.50
C SER A 37 -6.93 -8.63 7.18
N ARG A 38 -7.60 -7.50 6.89
CA ARG A 38 -9.01 -7.48 6.49
C ARG A 38 -9.20 -7.75 5.00
N LYS A 39 -8.30 -7.25 4.16
CA LYS A 39 -8.39 -7.34 2.70
C LYS A 39 -7.01 -7.54 2.05
N PRO A 40 -6.46 -8.77 2.03
CA PRO A 40 -5.09 -9.02 1.57
C PRO A 40 -4.86 -8.87 0.06
N PHE A 41 -5.90 -9.03 -0.76
CA PHE A 41 -5.83 -9.07 -2.23
C PHE A 41 -6.37 -7.81 -2.91
N VAL A 42 -6.35 -6.67 -2.22
CA VAL A 42 -6.83 -5.41 -2.79
C VAL A 42 -5.71 -4.75 -3.58
N LYS A 43 -5.80 -4.84 -4.91
CA LYS A 43 -5.25 -3.81 -5.79
C LYS A 43 -6.28 -2.69 -5.88
N ASP A 44 -5.90 -1.51 -5.41
CA ASP A 44 -6.54 -0.23 -5.69
C ASP A 44 -8.00 0.01 -5.25
N ASP A 45 -8.64 -0.91 -4.51
CA ASP A 45 -10.01 -0.72 -4.05
C ASP A 45 -10.07 0.14 -2.77
N THR A 46 -10.12 1.45 -3.01
CA THR A 46 -10.06 2.51 -2.00
C THR A 46 -11.44 2.98 -1.54
N ASP A 47 -12.51 2.35 -2.04
CA ASP A 47 -13.89 2.81 -1.86
C ASP A 47 -14.51 2.48 -0.48
N HIS A 48 -13.78 1.78 0.39
CA HIS A 48 -14.34 1.21 1.64
C HIS A 48 -13.69 1.71 2.94
N PHE A 49 -12.97 2.84 2.92
CA PHE A 49 -12.35 3.44 4.12
C PHE A 49 -13.31 4.30 4.97
N THR A 50 -14.62 4.01 4.96
CA THR A 50 -15.69 4.89 5.47
C THR A 50 -15.93 4.85 7.00
N SER A 51 -14.94 4.47 7.82
CA SER A 51 -15.12 4.42 9.28
C SER A 51 -13.99 5.06 10.11
N ILE A 52 -13.10 5.83 9.49
CA ILE A 52 -11.97 6.49 10.16
C ILE A 52 -12.09 8.02 10.06
N VAL A 53 -11.66 8.72 11.10
CA VAL A 53 -11.63 10.19 11.15
C VAL A 53 -10.29 10.66 10.58
N ALA A 54 -10.31 11.70 9.75
CA ALA A 54 -9.10 12.29 9.20
C ALA A 54 -8.25 12.88 10.33
N ASN A 55 -6.96 12.57 10.36
CA ASN A 55 -6.04 13.21 11.29
C ASN A 55 -5.77 14.66 10.90
N LEU A 56 -5.82 14.94 9.60
CA LEU A 56 -5.67 16.27 9.06
C LEU A 56 -6.62 16.48 7.89
N SER A 57 -7.27 17.63 7.87
CA SER A 57 -8.08 18.11 6.75
C SER A 57 -7.58 19.48 6.32
N ARG A 58 -7.36 19.69 5.02
CA ARG A 58 -6.88 20.96 4.46
C ARG A 58 -7.72 21.36 3.27
N VAL A 59 -8.13 22.62 3.22
CA VAL A 59 -8.69 23.22 2.00
C VAL A 59 -7.54 23.67 1.12
N VAL A 60 -7.49 23.17 -0.11
CA VAL A 60 -6.49 23.53 -1.12
C VAL A 60 -7.16 24.37 -2.19
N ALA A 61 -6.74 25.63 -2.32
CA ALA A 61 -7.21 26.52 -3.37
C ALA A 61 -6.58 26.14 -4.71
N LEU A 62 -7.42 26.00 -5.74
CA LEU A 62 -7.00 25.61 -7.08
C LEU A 62 -6.67 26.84 -7.93
N PRO A 63 -5.51 26.87 -8.61
CA PRO A 63 -5.15 27.98 -9.49
C PRO A 63 -6.18 28.19 -10.61
N ALA A 64 -6.62 29.44 -10.79
CA ALA A 64 -7.51 29.81 -11.90
C ALA A 64 -6.81 29.62 -13.25
N GLY A 65 -7.55 29.13 -14.25
CA GLY A 65 -7.03 28.93 -15.61
C GLY A 65 -6.06 27.76 -15.79
N LYS A 66 -5.89 26.92 -14.77
CA LYS A 66 -5.14 25.66 -14.86
C LYS A 66 -6.09 24.46 -14.78
N ASP A 67 -5.60 23.34 -15.27
CA ASP A 67 -6.22 22.02 -15.25
C ASP A 67 -5.50 21.04 -14.31
N VAL A 68 -4.26 21.36 -13.90
CA VAL A 68 -3.43 20.56 -12.99
C VAL A 68 -2.88 21.41 -11.85
N HIS A 69 -2.94 20.88 -10.63
CA HIS A 69 -2.28 21.43 -9.45
C HIS A 69 -1.50 20.33 -8.72
N VAL A 70 -0.28 20.64 -8.32
CA VAL A 70 0.61 19.73 -7.59
C VAL A 70 0.96 20.36 -6.26
N PHE A 71 0.81 19.60 -5.18
CA PHE A 71 1.14 20.04 -3.83
C PHE A 71 1.72 18.89 -3.01
N PRO A 72 2.63 19.17 -2.05
CA PRO A 72 3.27 18.13 -1.27
C PRO A 72 2.29 17.51 -0.26
N ILE A 73 2.54 16.24 0.06
CA ILE A 73 2.01 15.61 1.26
C ILE A 73 2.62 16.33 2.48
N PRO A 74 1.83 16.63 3.53
CA PRO A 74 2.35 17.19 4.77
C PRO A 74 3.51 16.36 5.33
N GLU A 75 4.53 17.03 5.85
CA GLU A 75 5.76 16.39 6.35
C GLU A 75 5.49 15.31 7.40
N GLU A 76 4.46 15.50 8.24
CA GLU A 76 4.00 14.53 9.25
C GLU A 76 3.48 13.20 8.68
N PHE A 77 3.20 13.14 7.37
CA PHE A 77 2.79 11.92 6.66
C PHE A 77 3.73 11.55 5.51
N ALA A 78 4.77 12.34 5.23
CA ALA A 78 5.65 12.14 4.07
C ALA A 78 6.42 10.81 4.13
N ASP A 79 6.69 10.32 5.34
CA ASP A 79 7.40 9.07 5.60
C ASP A 79 6.49 8.00 6.24
N ARG A 80 5.16 8.15 6.10
CA ARG A 80 4.18 7.22 6.66
C ARG A 80 3.20 6.75 5.60
N ASN A 81 2.62 5.58 5.84
CA ASN A 81 1.51 5.11 5.04
C ASN A 81 0.25 5.93 5.38
N VAL A 82 -0.30 6.62 4.39
CA VAL A 82 -1.43 7.54 4.57
C VAL A 82 -2.42 7.38 3.42
N MET A 83 -3.69 7.34 3.74
CA MET A 83 -4.76 7.48 2.76
C MET A 83 -4.98 8.98 2.51
N VAL A 84 -4.93 9.38 1.24
CA VAL A 84 -5.27 10.74 0.83
C VAL A 84 -6.64 10.70 0.16
N GLU A 85 -7.60 11.45 0.71
CA GLU A 85 -8.92 11.61 0.11
C GLU A 85 -9.08 13.05 -0.37
N VAL A 86 -9.59 13.23 -1.58
CA VAL A 86 -9.96 14.52 -2.14
C VAL A 86 -11.48 14.58 -2.23
N VAL A 87 -12.07 15.65 -1.71
CA VAL A 87 -13.51 15.90 -1.72
C VAL A 87 -13.80 17.27 -2.32
N ALA A 88 -14.65 17.31 -3.35
CA ALA A 88 -15.05 18.55 -4.01
C ALA A 88 -16.39 18.38 -4.75
N ALA A 89 -17.27 19.38 -4.68
CA ALA A 89 -18.54 19.41 -5.42
C ALA A 89 -19.40 18.13 -5.31
N GLY A 90 -19.37 17.46 -4.15
CA GLY A 90 -20.10 16.20 -3.91
C GLY A 90 -19.40 14.94 -4.41
N LEU A 91 -18.27 15.08 -5.10
CA LEU A 91 -17.39 13.98 -5.50
C LEU A 91 -16.40 13.69 -4.38
N ARG A 92 -16.04 12.40 -4.24
CA ARG A 92 -14.96 11.93 -3.37
C ARG A 92 -14.14 10.88 -4.13
N GLU A 93 -12.84 10.91 -3.95
CA GLU A 93 -11.94 9.87 -4.41
C GLU A 93 -10.82 9.76 -3.38
N ALA A 94 -10.36 8.54 -3.10
CA ALA A 94 -9.31 8.28 -2.13
C ALA A 94 -8.22 7.42 -2.78
N LYS A 95 -6.95 7.65 -2.41
CA LYS A 95 -5.79 6.86 -2.86
C LYS A 95 -4.79 6.67 -1.72
N ALA A 96 -4.30 5.45 -1.60
CA ALA A 96 -3.23 5.13 -0.66
C ALA A 96 -1.90 5.71 -1.13
N TYR A 97 -1.18 6.34 -0.22
CA TYR A 97 0.24 6.67 -0.35
C TYR A 97 1.04 5.80 0.60
N TYR A 98 1.93 4.98 0.04
CA TYR A 98 2.88 4.19 0.79
C TYR A 98 4.24 4.87 0.70
N ALA A 99 4.63 5.61 1.74
CA ALA A 99 6.02 6.01 1.90
C ALA A 99 6.84 4.72 2.03
N ASN A 100 7.63 4.38 1.00
CA ASN A 100 8.46 3.19 1.05
C ASN A 100 9.86 3.49 0.54
N ASP A 101 10.82 3.32 1.45
CA ASP A 101 12.22 3.10 1.12
C ASP A 101 12.52 1.59 1.04
N LEU A 102 11.50 0.78 0.72
CA LEU A 102 11.61 -0.65 0.56
C LEU A 102 11.87 -1.04 -0.91
N LYS A 103 12.94 -1.77 -1.13
CA LYS A 103 13.14 -2.60 -2.32
C LYS A 103 12.77 -4.04 -1.99
N VAL A 104 11.58 -4.45 -2.44
CA VAL A 104 11.07 -5.82 -2.27
C VAL A 104 11.17 -6.59 -3.59
N GLN A 105 11.91 -7.71 -3.57
CA GLN A 105 12.09 -8.60 -4.70
C GLN A 105 11.49 -9.98 -4.40
N MET A 106 10.59 -10.43 -5.26
CA MET A 106 9.97 -11.76 -5.16
C MET A 106 10.78 -12.77 -5.97
N ALA A 107 11.26 -13.82 -5.31
CA ALA A 107 11.83 -15.00 -5.94
C ALA A 107 10.76 -16.11 -5.92
N GLU A 108 9.75 -15.97 -6.80
CA GLU A 108 8.55 -16.82 -6.82
C GLU A 108 8.86 -18.32 -6.96
N ASN A 109 9.81 -18.69 -7.83
CA ASN A 109 10.22 -20.09 -8.00
C ASN A 109 10.82 -20.73 -6.73
N TYR A 110 11.23 -19.93 -5.74
CA TYR A 110 11.80 -20.40 -4.49
C TYR A 110 10.94 -20.04 -3.27
N GLY A 111 9.75 -19.46 -3.48
CA GLY A 111 8.86 -19.07 -2.39
C GLY A 111 9.46 -18.06 -1.41
N ARG A 112 10.36 -17.18 -1.90
CA ARG A 112 11.15 -16.30 -1.04
C ARG A 112 11.00 -14.84 -1.43
N VAL A 113 10.92 -13.96 -0.43
CA VAL A 113 11.03 -12.51 -0.60
C VAL A 113 12.40 -12.05 -0.11
N GLN A 114 12.99 -11.08 -0.80
CA GLN A 114 14.16 -10.35 -0.36
C GLN A 114 13.82 -8.87 -0.21
N VAL A 115 14.20 -8.30 0.93
CA VAL A 115 13.89 -6.94 1.36
C VAL A 115 15.20 -6.20 1.62
N ALA A 116 15.32 -5.01 1.05
CA ALA A 116 16.45 -4.11 1.26
C ALA A 116 15.98 -2.66 1.27
N HIS A 117 16.78 -1.79 1.86
CA HIS A 117 16.56 -0.35 1.74
C HIS A 117 16.81 0.08 0.28
N SER A 118 15.88 0.83 -0.31
CA SER A 118 15.89 1.25 -1.72
C SER A 118 17.11 2.11 -2.07
N GLY A 119 17.39 3.13 -1.26
CA GLY A 119 18.50 4.06 -1.45
C GLY A 119 19.90 3.47 -1.19
N THR A 120 20.07 2.68 -0.13
CA THR A 120 21.41 2.15 0.24
C THR A 120 21.69 0.74 -0.28
N GLY A 121 20.65 0.00 -0.68
CA GLY A 121 20.75 -1.41 -1.06
C GLY A 121 21.05 -2.37 0.10
N LYS A 122 21.15 -1.86 1.34
CA LYS A 122 21.41 -2.69 2.53
C LYS A 122 20.22 -3.63 2.78
N PRO A 123 20.44 -4.93 3.03
CA PRO A 123 19.37 -5.82 3.43
C PRO A 123 18.69 -5.34 4.72
N LEU A 124 17.36 -5.41 4.76
CA LEU A 124 16.59 -5.08 5.96
C LEU A 124 16.30 -6.38 6.72
N SER A 125 17.08 -6.62 7.76
CA SER A 125 16.83 -7.68 8.73
C SER A 125 15.68 -7.29 9.65
N SER A 126 14.89 -8.26 10.09
CA SER A 126 13.76 -8.04 11.01
C SER A 126 12.59 -7.22 10.44
N ALA A 127 12.50 -7.04 9.12
CA ALA A 127 11.27 -6.56 8.50
C ALA A 127 10.18 -7.60 8.70
N TYR A 128 9.02 -7.18 9.21
CA TYR A 128 7.88 -8.05 9.44
C TYR A 128 7.24 -8.44 8.10
N VAL A 129 6.93 -9.72 7.92
CA VAL A 129 6.29 -10.26 6.73
C VAL A 129 5.05 -11.00 7.13
N LYS A 130 3.90 -10.63 6.53
CA LYS A 130 2.60 -11.28 6.74
C LYS A 130 2.06 -11.79 5.42
N VAL A 131 1.61 -13.04 5.41
CA VAL A 131 1.23 -13.76 4.19
C VAL A 131 -0.19 -14.29 4.32
N TYR A 132 -0.99 -13.98 3.32
CA TYR A 132 -2.28 -14.60 3.08
C TYR A 132 -2.23 -15.41 1.78
N ALA A 133 -2.99 -16.50 1.75
CA ALA A 133 -3.20 -17.29 0.55
C ALA A 133 -4.66 -17.21 0.13
N ARG A 134 -4.88 -16.98 -1.17
CA ARG A 134 -6.14 -17.28 -1.83
C ARG A 134 -6.05 -18.71 -2.34
N MET A 135 -6.98 -19.53 -1.89
CA MET A 135 -7.10 -20.93 -2.25
C MET A 135 -7.76 -21.06 -3.63
N THR A 136 -7.62 -22.23 -4.27
CA THR A 136 -8.25 -22.55 -5.56
C THR A 136 -9.78 -22.51 -5.52
N ASP A 137 -10.38 -22.69 -4.35
CA ASP A 137 -11.82 -22.54 -4.12
C ASP A 137 -12.27 -21.09 -3.83
N GLY A 138 -11.35 -20.13 -3.92
CA GLY A 138 -11.58 -18.71 -3.71
C GLY A 138 -11.53 -18.25 -2.25
N ARG A 139 -11.43 -19.15 -1.26
CA ARG A 139 -11.28 -18.76 0.15
C ARG A 139 -9.95 -18.04 0.36
N VAL A 140 -9.96 -17.00 1.18
CA VAL A 140 -8.75 -16.29 1.61
C VAL A 140 -8.48 -16.64 3.06
N ARG A 141 -7.26 -17.08 3.37
CA ARG A 141 -6.84 -17.42 4.73
C ARG A 141 -5.45 -16.89 5.05
N PHE A 142 -5.23 -16.62 6.33
CA PHE A 142 -3.88 -16.41 6.84
C PHE A 142 -3.04 -17.66 6.55
N TYR A 143 -1.84 -17.45 6.02
CA TYR A 143 -0.95 -18.52 5.61
C TYR A 143 0.23 -18.63 6.56
N LYS A 144 0.96 -17.52 6.75
CA LYS A 144 2.15 -17.45 7.60
C LYS A 144 2.54 -16.01 7.88
N ASP A 145 3.28 -15.79 8.94
CA ASP A 145 4.05 -14.57 9.14
C ASP A 145 5.43 -14.86 9.74
N GLY A 146 6.22 -13.79 9.90
CA GLY A 146 7.50 -13.83 10.56
C GLY A 146 8.35 -12.63 10.17
N TYR A 147 9.66 -12.78 10.28
CA TYR A 147 10.61 -11.69 10.06
C TYR A 147 11.69 -12.10 9.08
N THR A 148 12.19 -11.14 8.32
CA THR A 148 13.36 -11.36 7.46
C THR A 148 14.60 -11.71 8.26
N ASP A 149 15.43 -12.61 7.73
CA ASP A 149 16.73 -12.96 8.30
C ASP A 149 17.76 -11.84 8.16
N PHE A 150 18.99 -12.06 8.65
CA PHE A 150 20.10 -11.09 8.54
C PHE A 150 20.48 -10.71 7.10
N ARG A 151 20.00 -11.45 6.09
CA ARG A 151 20.20 -11.17 4.66
C ARG A 151 18.97 -10.51 4.03
N GLY A 152 18.00 -10.10 4.85
CA GLY A 152 16.74 -9.52 4.42
C GLY A 152 15.83 -10.51 3.70
N LYS A 153 15.95 -11.82 3.98
CA LYS A 153 15.20 -12.85 3.28
C LYS A 153 14.13 -13.49 4.16
N PHE A 154 12.98 -13.79 3.57
CA PHE A 154 11.92 -14.53 4.23
C PHE A 154 11.29 -15.57 3.29
N ASP A 155 11.08 -16.78 3.78
CA ASP A 155 10.37 -17.86 3.10
C ASP A 155 8.87 -17.77 3.40
N TYR A 156 8.11 -17.32 2.41
CA TYR A 156 6.67 -17.10 2.51
C TYR A 156 5.83 -18.34 2.13
N VAL A 157 6.46 -19.43 1.68
CA VAL A 157 5.75 -20.62 1.17
C VAL A 157 5.85 -21.81 2.11
N SER A 158 7.03 -22.08 2.67
CA SER A 158 7.26 -23.31 3.42
C SER A 158 6.43 -23.35 4.70
N LEU A 159 5.52 -24.34 4.74
CA LEU A 159 4.74 -24.78 5.89
C LEU A 159 4.92 -26.30 6.04
N ASN A 160 4.80 -26.82 7.26
CA ASN A 160 4.82 -28.26 7.53
C ASN A 160 3.48 -28.96 7.16
N THR A 161 2.80 -28.47 6.11
CA THR A 161 1.46 -28.90 5.69
C THR A 161 1.40 -28.99 4.16
N GLY A 162 0.62 -29.92 3.61
CA GLY A 162 0.38 -30.04 2.15
C GLY A 162 -0.50 -28.93 1.55
N GLN A 163 -0.63 -27.79 2.21
CA GLN A 163 -1.56 -26.71 1.83
C GLN A 163 -1.16 -25.97 0.54
N LEU A 164 0.09 -26.10 0.10
CA LEU A 164 0.60 -25.36 -1.06
C LEU A 164 -0.12 -25.72 -2.36
N ASP A 165 -0.50 -26.99 -2.54
CA ASP A 165 -1.16 -27.49 -3.75
C ASP A 165 -2.54 -26.85 -3.98
N GLU A 166 -3.14 -26.35 -2.91
CA GLU A 166 -4.45 -25.69 -2.93
C GLU A 166 -4.33 -24.17 -3.11
N VAL A 167 -3.13 -23.58 -3.16
CA VAL A 167 -2.96 -22.13 -3.27
C VAL A 167 -3.04 -21.68 -4.73
N ASP A 168 -3.90 -20.69 -5.02
CA ASP A 168 -3.95 -19.97 -6.30
C ASP A 168 -3.00 -18.75 -6.31
N ARG A 169 -2.98 -18.00 -5.20
CA ARG A 169 -2.23 -16.75 -5.11
C ARG A 169 -1.79 -16.45 -3.69
N PHE A 170 -0.60 -15.90 -3.53
CA PHE A 170 -0.16 -15.29 -2.29
C PHE A 170 -0.33 -13.77 -2.33
N ALA A 171 -0.70 -13.19 -1.20
CA ALA A 171 -0.52 -11.79 -0.89
C ALA A 171 0.50 -11.69 0.25
N VAL A 172 1.53 -10.87 0.07
CA VAL A 172 2.68 -10.73 0.97
C VAL A 172 2.82 -9.25 1.34
N LEU A 173 2.54 -8.93 2.60
CA LEU A 173 2.86 -7.64 3.20
C LEU A 173 4.28 -7.70 3.77
N VAL A 174 5.07 -6.68 3.49
CA VAL A 174 6.34 -6.37 4.16
C VAL A 174 6.17 -5.04 4.90
N LEU A 175 6.56 -5.01 6.17
CA LEU A 175 6.51 -3.85 7.05
C LEU A 175 7.86 -3.65 7.72
N ASP A 176 8.37 -2.44 7.69
CA ASP A 176 9.56 -1.99 8.39
C ASP A 176 9.25 -0.65 9.06
N ASP A 177 9.67 -0.48 10.31
CA ASP A 177 9.30 0.70 11.12
C ASP A 177 9.85 2.01 10.53
N ASP A 178 11.01 1.94 9.88
CA ASP A 178 11.71 3.11 9.32
C ASP A 178 11.54 3.21 7.80
N ALA A 179 11.57 2.07 7.10
CA ALA A 179 11.53 2.02 5.63
C ALA A 179 10.11 1.89 5.05
N GLY A 180 9.09 1.71 5.88
CA GLY A 180 7.68 1.75 5.48
C GLY A 180 7.06 0.40 5.15
N ALA A 181 6.06 0.38 4.26
CA ALA A 181 5.32 -0.85 3.93
C ALA A 181 5.22 -1.11 2.42
N MET A 182 5.15 -2.39 2.04
CA MET A 182 4.92 -2.79 0.66
C MET A 182 4.12 -4.09 0.59
N ILE A 183 3.13 -4.13 -0.30
CA ILE A 183 2.36 -5.35 -0.60
C ILE A 183 2.76 -5.88 -1.99
N ARG A 184 2.94 -7.20 -2.07
CA ARG A 184 3.19 -7.93 -3.32
C ARG A 184 2.27 -9.13 -3.43
N GLU A 185 1.73 -9.35 -4.62
CA GLU A 185 1.13 -10.63 -4.96
C GLU A 185 2.15 -11.52 -5.66
N ALA A 186 2.10 -12.82 -5.42
CA ALA A 186 3.00 -13.80 -6.03
C ALA A 186 2.25 -15.09 -6.39
N THR A 187 2.63 -15.71 -7.50
CA THR A 187 2.18 -17.08 -7.81
C THR A 187 2.85 -18.09 -6.89
N PRO A 188 2.20 -19.23 -6.57
CA PRO A 188 2.88 -20.31 -5.90
C PRO A 188 4.05 -20.83 -6.77
N PRO A 189 5.18 -21.26 -6.15
CA PRO A 189 6.27 -21.88 -6.89
C PRO A 189 5.78 -23.11 -7.66
N LYS A 190 6.35 -23.34 -8.85
CA LYS A 190 6.13 -24.60 -9.55
C LYS A 190 6.87 -25.72 -8.81
N GLN A 191 6.17 -26.81 -8.50
CA GLN A 191 6.79 -28.05 -8.01
C GLN A 191 7.58 -28.75 -9.11
#